data_AF-A0A2D4XPC5-F1
#
_entry.id   AF-A0A2D4XPC5-F1
#
_cell.length_a   1.000
_cell.length_b   1.000
_cell.length_c   1.000
_cell.angle_alpha   90.00
_cell.angle_beta   90.00
_cell.angle_gamma   90.00
#
_symmetry.space_group_name_H-M   'P 1'
#
loop_
_entity.id
_entity.type
_entity.pdbx_description
1 polymer ?
#
loop_
_entity_poly.entity_id
_entity_poly.type
_entity_poly.pdbx_seq_one_letter_code
_entity_poly.pdbx_strand_id
1 'polypeptide(L)'
;MNEICIKLKAGEQVNPKFVPISRSATTGAAVATVTSSSQEPVFLRFLYLSMGAGVVNDVKVGNQSLNCSDSDISFALFQNDTQRKPLVGLAVDGNIQMSIDATTDADSALTGAFSCEAIETAPSISEQGNAINKFFGLGSVSLATTASGTLTAQALRNCRLKDLVLACHTASESSKIDVTDITIKGRSIFSGQSGDVVSLDALQTDTQAFTVSIDTPIQTNETVTVSLKNNHSGTLVVSGGLYCE
;
A
#
# COMPACT_ATOMS: atom_id res chain seq x y z
N MET A 1 -8.60 21.16 16.72
CA MET A 1 -8.52 19.68 16.66
C MET A 1 -8.53 19.20 18.10
N ASN A 2 -9.63 18.62 18.56
CA ASN A 2 -9.59 17.89 19.83
C ASN A 2 -8.78 16.63 19.58
N GLU A 3 -7.66 16.46 20.27
CA GLU A 3 -6.95 15.19 20.29
C GLU A 3 -7.90 14.14 20.87
N ILE A 4 -8.38 13.22 20.02
CA ILE A 4 -9.07 12.02 20.48
C ILE A 4 -8.00 11.18 21.18
N CYS A 5 -7.90 11.33 22.50
CA CYS A 5 -6.98 10.56 23.31
C CYS A 5 -7.52 9.14 23.43
N ILE A 6 -6.99 8.22 22.63
CA ILE A 6 -7.33 6.80 22.66
C ILE A 6 -6.87 6.22 24.00
N LYS A 7 -7.80 5.66 24.79
CA LYS A 7 -7.50 5.00 26.07
C LYS A 7 -7.46 3.50 25.88
N LEU A 8 -6.34 2.90 26.29
CA LEU A 8 -6.19 1.45 26.37
C LEU A 8 -7.06 0.91 27.52
N LYS A 9 -7.62 -0.30 27.36
CA LYS A 9 -8.39 -0.93 28.45
C LYS A 9 -7.50 -1.22 29.66
N ALA A 10 -7.92 -0.75 30.84
CA ALA A 10 -7.19 -0.96 32.09
C ALA A 10 -7.08 -2.46 32.44
N GLY A 11 -5.91 -2.88 32.94
CA GLY A 11 -5.66 -4.26 33.37
C GLY A 11 -5.29 -5.25 32.25
N GLU A 12 -5.46 -4.87 30.98
CA GLU A 12 -4.96 -5.63 29.84
C GLU A 12 -3.55 -5.14 29.44
N GLN A 13 -2.54 -5.44 30.26
CA GLN A 13 -1.18 -5.58 29.73
C GLN A 13 -1.16 -6.85 28.88
N VAL A 14 -1.58 -6.76 27.61
CA VAL A 14 -1.54 -7.91 26.71
C VAL A 14 -0.80 -7.53 25.43
N ASN A 15 0.32 -8.23 25.23
CA ASN A 15 1.08 -8.43 24.00
C ASN A 15 0.23 -8.38 22.72
N PRO A 16 0.83 -8.04 21.54
CA PRO A 16 0.09 -7.66 20.34
C PRO A 16 -1.11 -8.58 20.05
N LYS A 17 -2.32 -7.99 20.00
CA LYS A 17 -3.53 -8.69 19.55
C LYS A 17 -3.60 -8.66 18.02
N PHE A 18 -4.36 -9.59 17.46
CA PHE A 18 -4.61 -9.67 16.03
C PHE A 18 -6.09 -9.81 15.73
N VAL A 19 -6.57 -9.08 14.72
CA VAL A 19 -7.84 -9.38 14.07
C VAL A 19 -7.54 -10.15 12.79
N PRO A 20 -7.78 -11.47 12.76
CA PRO A 20 -7.49 -12.29 11.58
C PRO A 20 -8.44 -11.93 10.44
N ILE A 21 -7.92 -12.01 9.22
CA ILE A 21 -8.71 -11.85 7.99
C ILE A 21 -9.05 -13.24 7.45
N SER A 22 -10.25 -13.39 6.87
CA SER A 22 -10.63 -14.65 6.23
C SER A 22 -9.60 -15.09 5.18
N ARG A 23 -9.42 -16.40 5.02
CA ARG A 23 -8.60 -16.95 3.94
C ARG A 23 -9.49 -17.15 2.71
N SER A 24 -9.04 -16.69 1.55
CA SER A 24 -9.69 -16.96 0.27
C SER A 24 -8.71 -17.58 -0.71
N ALA A 25 -9.20 -18.47 -1.58
CA ALA A 25 -8.48 -18.83 -2.79
C ALA A 25 -8.69 -17.71 -3.82
N THR A 26 -7.64 -17.33 -4.52
CA THR A 26 -7.70 -16.37 -5.61
C THR A 26 -7.60 -17.13 -6.94
N THR A 27 -8.36 -16.67 -7.93
CA THR A 27 -8.16 -17.06 -9.33
C THR A 27 -7.39 -15.94 -10.02
N GLY A 28 -6.42 -16.28 -10.86
CA GLY A 28 -5.63 -15.28 -11.60
C GLY A 28 -6.51 -14.22 -12.29
N ALA A 29 -6.12 -12.96 -12.16
CA ALA A 29 -6.83 -11.77 -12.67
C ALA A 29 -8.27 -11.56 -12.17
N ALA A 30 -8.75 -12.34 -11.19
CA ALA A 30 -10.04 -12.14 -10.54
C ALA A 30 -9.86 -11.48 -9.16
N VAL A 31 -10.76 -10.55 -8.84
CA VAL A 31 -10.78 -9.92 -7.52
C VAL A 31 -11.25 -10.94 -6.47
N ALA A 32 -10.42 -11.15 -5.45
CA ALA A 32 -10.78 -11.86 -4.24
C ALA A 32 -11.01 -10.85 -3.12
N THR A 33 -12.15 -10.98 -2.43
CA THR A 33 -12.46 -10.19 -1.24
C THR A 33 -12.32 -11.05 -0.01
N VAL A 34 -11.55 -10.56 0.97
CA VAL A 34 -11.47 -11.13 2.32
C VAL A 34 -11.96 -10.11 3.32
N THR A 35 -12.57 -10.58 4.41
CA THR A 35 -13.20 -9.72 5.41
C THR A 35 -12.75 -10.07 6.81
N SER A 36 -12.88 -9.11 7.71
CA SER A 36 -12.55 -9.23 9.12
C SER A 36 -13.44 -8.30 9.95
N SER A 37 -13.66 -8.62 11.21
CA SER A 37 -14.30 -7.74 12.19
C SER A 37 -13.73 -8.02 13.57
N SER A 38 -13.56 -6.98 14.38
CA SER A 38 -13.17 -7.15 15.78
C SER A 38 -14.41 -7.45 16.63
N GLN A 39 -14.21 -8.25 17.68
CA GLN A 39 -15.26 -8.54 18.67
C GLN A 39 -15.38 -7.46 19.75
N GLU A 40 -14.39 -6.57 19.81
CA GLU A 40 -14.30 -5.46 20.76
C GLU A 40 -13.72 -4.21 20.06
N PRO A 41 -13.83 -3.01 20.66
CA PRO A 41 -13.15 -1.83 20.14
C PRO A 41 -11.63 -2.02 20.16
N VAL A 42 -10.98 -1.75 19.03
CA VAL A 42 -9.52 -1.89 18.88
C VAL A 42 -8.91 -0.72 18.11
N PHE A 43 -7.64 -0.42 18.38
CA PHE A 43 -6.80 0.43 17.54
C PHE A 43 -5.97 -0.44 16.61
N LEU A 44 -6.24 -0.37 15.31
CA LEU A 44 -5.50 -1.09 14.26
C LEU A 44 -4.14 -0.43 14.06
N ARG A 45 -3.07 -1.19 14.30
CA ARG A 45 -1.70 -0.73 14.13
C ARG A 45 -1.18 -1.05 12.74
N PHE A 46 -1.06 -2.32 12.40
CA PHE A 46 -0.43 -2.76 11.15
C PHE A 46 -1.30 -3.75 10.41
N LEU A 47 -1.27 -3.74 9.08
CA LEU A 47 -1.94 -4.72 8.23
C LEU A 47 -0.92 -5.64 7.56
N TYR A 48 -0.92 -6.92 7.91
CA TYR A 48 -0.08 -7.93 7.27
C TYR A 48 -0.89 -8.72 6.25
N LEU A 49 -0.35 -8.86 5.03
CA LEU A 49 -0.96 -9.64 3.97
C LEU A 49 0.02 -10.66 3.40
N SER A 50 -0.53 -11.79 2.97
CA SER A 50 0.17 -12.85 2.26
C SER A 50 -0.67 -13.26 1.05
N MET A 51 -0.10 -13.06 -0.13
CA MET A 51 -0.62 -13.52 -1.41
C MET A 51 0.53 -13.72 -2.41
N GLY A 52 0.25 -14.37 -3.53
CA GLY A 52 1.15 -14.38 -4.69
C GLY A 52 1.26 -12.99 -5.33
N ALA A 53 2.11 -12.88 -6.35
CA ALA A 53 2.28 -11.62 -7.08
C ALA A 53 0.94 -11.05 -7.57
N GLY A 54 0.80 -9.73 -7.48
CA GLY A 54 -0.45 -9.04 -7.76
C GLY A 54 -0.55 -7.68 -7.08
N VAL A 55 -1.78 -7.20 -6.95
CA VAL A 55 -2.11 -5.89 -6.38
C VAL A 55 -3.25 -5.99 -5.38
N VAL A 56 -3.26 -5.09 -4.42
CA VAL A 56 -4.39 -4.84 -3.51
C VAL A 56 -5.23 -3.74 -4.13
N ASN A 57 -6.44 -4.09 -4.58
CA ASN A 57 -7.37 -3.16 -5.21
C ASN A 57 -7.87 -2.10 -4.21
N ASP A 58 -8.21 -2.54 -3.00
CA ASP A 58 -8.60 -1.62 -1.94
C ASP A 58 -8.45 -2.25 -0.55
N VAL A 59 -8.27 -1.41 0.46
CA VAL A 59 -8.40 -1.75 1.87
C VAL A 59 -9.48 -0.85 2.44
N LYS A 60 -10.58 -1.42 2.91
CA LYS A 60 -11.71 -0.67 3.45
C LYS A 60 -11.92 -0.96 4.92
N VAL A 61 -12.27 0.08 5.67
CA VAL A 61 -12.72 -0.04 7.06
C VAL A 61 -14.03 0.73 7.21
N GLY A 62 -15.11 0.04 7.61
CA GLY A 62 -16.43 0.66 7.71
C GLY A 62 -16.90 1.26 6.38
N ASN A 63 -16.65 0.56 5.28
CA ASN A 63 -16.93 0.99 3.90
C ASN A 63 -16.17 2.25 3.42
N GLN A 64 -15.18 2.71 4.17
CA GLN A 64 -14.28 3.80 3.73
C GLN A 64 -12.97 3.21 3.23
N SER A 65 -12.60 3.56 2.00
CA SER A 65 -11.30 3.19 1.42
C SER A 65 -10.16 3.88 2.13
N LEU A 66 -9.06 3.14 2.34
CA LEU A 66 -7.80 3.66 2.85
C LEU A 66 -6.85 4.13 1.72
N ASN A 67 -7.22 3.85 0.46
CA ASN A 67 -6.48 4.24 -0.73
C ASN A 67 -6.87 5.66 -1.20
N CYS A 68 -5.89 6.53 -1.32
CA CYS A 68 -6.07 7.93 -1.69
C CYS A 68 -5.99 8.17 -3.20
N SER A 69 -5.75 7.14 -4.03
CA SER A 69 -5.68 7.25 -5.48
C SER A 69 -6.76 6.44 -6.20
N ASP A 70 -6.86 6.65 -7.50
CA ASP A 70 -7.77 5.95 -8.42
C ASP A 70 -7.22 4.61 -8.94
N SER A 71 -6.11 4.14 -8.39
CA SER A 71 -5.36 2.99 -8.90
C SER A 71 -5.06 1.97 -7.79
N ASP A 72 -4.89 0.71 -8.18
CA ASP A 72 -4.58 -0.37 -7.23
C ASP A 72 -3.22 -0.15 -6.53
N ILE A 73 -3.04 -0.77 -5.37
CA ILE A 73 -1.85 -0.67 -4.53
C ILE A 73 -0.95 -1.89 -4.78
N SER A 74 0.35 -1.70 -5.00
CA SER A 74 1.27 -2.85 -5.03
C SER A 74 1.17 -3.68 -3.75
N PHE A 75 1.05 -5.01 -3.89
CA PHE A 75 1.06 -5.91 -2.72
C PHE A 75 2.34 -5.77 -1.89
N ALA A 76 3.45 -5.36 -2.52
CA ALA A 76 4.72 -5.15 -1.84
C ALA A 76 4.61 -4.17 -0.66
N LEU A 77 3.66 -3.23 -0.64
CA LEU A 77 3.42 -2.32 0.50
C LEU A 77 2.94 -3.01 1.79
N PHE A 78 2.55 -4.28 1.71
CA PHE A 78 1.99 -5.03 2.85
C PHE A 78 2.88 -6.19 3.29
N GLN A 79 4.04 -6.35 2.65
CA GLN A 79 5.03 -7.35 3.04
C GLN A 79 5.75 -6.92 4.33
N ASN A 80 6.36 -7.90 5.03
CA ASN A 80 6.94 -7.66 6.36
C ASN A 80 8.28 -6.92 6.33
N ASP A 81 8.91 -6.89 5.17
CA ASP A 81 10.23 -6.34 4.84
C ASP A 81 10.13 -4.92 4.25
N THR A 82 8.96 -4.30 4.29
CA THR A 82 8.78 -2.93 3.82
C THR A 82 9.48 -1.91 4.73
N GLN A 83 9.93 -0.79 4.12
CA GLN A 83 10.57 0.32 4.83
C GLN A 83 9.72 0.90 5.95
N ARG A 84 8.40 0.91 5.79
CA ARG A 84 7.47 1.28 6.84
C ARG A 84 6.63 0.06 7.14
N LYS A 85 6.51 -0.33 8.41
CA LYS A 85 5.47 -1.31 8.77
C LYS A 85 4.13 -0.79 8.21
N PRO A 86 3.28 -1.64 7.61
CA PRO A 86 2.06 -1.26 6.92
C PRO A 86 1.03 -0.65 7.88
N LEU A 87 1.28 0.60 8.28
CA LEU A 87 0.58 1.30 9.36
C LEU A 87 -0.83 1.66 8.90
N VAL A 88 -1.82 1.21 9.66
CA VAL A 88 -3.22 1.57 9.49
C VAL A 88 -3.55 2.74 10.40
N GLY A 89 -3.28 2.62 11.70
CA GLY A 89 -3.44 3.72 12.67
C GLY A 89 -4.88 4.22 12.81
N LEU A 90 -5.85 3.30 12.83
CA LEU A 90 -7.28 3.61 12.87
C LEU A 90 -7.96 2.86 14.02
N ALA A 91 -8.77 3.56 14.80
CA ALA A 91 -9.63 2.93 15.80
C ALA A 91 -10.90 2.38 15.14
N VAL A 92 -11.33 1.19 15.52
CA VAL A 92 -12.55 0.57 15.03
C VAL A 92 -13.36 0.05 16.20
N ASP A 93 -14.66 0.28 16.15
CA ASP A 93 -15.58 -0.33 17.10
C ASP A 93 -15.78 -1.81 16.75
N GLY A 94 -16.22 -2.60 17.73
CA GLY A 94 -16.61 -3.98 17.50
C GLY A 94 -17.69 -4.07 16.41
N ASN A 95 -17.61 -5.11 15.58
CA ASN A 95 -18.52 -5.36 14.44
C ASN A 95 -18.36 -4.44 13.20
N ILE A 96 -17.49 -3.43 13.23
CA ILE A 96 -17.12 -2.71 11.99
C ILE A 96 -16.38 -3.68 11.07
N GLN A 97 -16.91 -3.87 9.87
CA GLN A 97 -16.28 -4.73 8.87
C GLN A 97 -15.07 -4.03 8.26
N MET A 98 -13.97 -4.77 8.22
CA MET A 98 -12.79 -4.49 7.42
C MET A 98 -12.83 -5.42 6.21
N SER A 99 -12.48 -4.91 5.03
CA SER A 99 -12.39 -5.72 3.82
C SER A 99 -11.15 -5.38 3.01
N ILE A 100 -10.62 -6.39 2.33
CA ILE A 100 -9.47 -6.24 1.45
C ILE A 100 -9.84 -6.92 0.14
N ASP A 101 -9.78 -6.13 -0.91
CA ASP A 101 -10.00 -6.56 -2.28
C ASP A 101 -8.61 -6.68 -2.92
N ALA A 102 -8.27 -7.84 -3.47
CA ALA A 102 -6.97 -8.04 -4.13
C ALA A 102 -7.09 -8.92 -5.37
N THR A 103 -6.17 -8.71 -6.31
CA THR A 103 -6.07 -9.45 -7.56
C THR A 103 -4.67 -10.04 -7.67
N THR A 104 -4.57 -11.34 -7.92
CA THR A 104 -3.29 -12.03 -8.13
C THR A 104 -3.07 -12.34 -9.60
N ASP A 105 -1.82 -12.39 -10.05
CA ASP A 105 -1.46 -12.70 -11.44
C ASP A 105 -1.82 -14.15 -11.81
N ALA A 106 -1.77 -15.04 -10.83
CA ALA A 106 -2.05 -16.46 -10.94
C ALA A 106 -2.86 -16.95 -9.74
N ASP A 107 -3.30 -18.21 -9.78
CA ASP A 107 -3.99 -18.83 -8.66
C ASP A 107 -3.11 -18.83 -7.40
N SER A 108 -3.68 -18.38 -6.29
CA SER A 108 -2.98 -18.23 -5.02
C SER A 108 -3.97 -18.33 -3.85
N ALA A 109 -3.49 -18.14 -2.62
CA ALA A 109 -4.33 -17.79 -1.49
C ALA A 109 -4.10 -16.33 -1.09
N LEU A 110 -5.16 -15.67 -0.61
CA LEU A 110 -5.10 -14.40 0.09
C LEU A 110 -5.42 -14.64 1.57
N THR A 111 -4.54 -14.17 2.45
CA THR A 111 -4.73 -14.20 3.90
C THR A 111 -3.98 -13.06 4.57
N GLY A 112 -4.32 -12.75 5.82
CA GLY A 112 -3.67 -11.68 6.55
C GLY A 112 -4.21 -11.51 7.97
N ALA A 113 -3.70 -10.49 8.64
CA ALA A 113 -4.23 -10.03 9.91
C ALA A 113 -3.92 -8.56 10.14
N PHE A 114 -4.80 -7.89 10.87
CA PHE A 114 -4.48 -6.61 11.48
C PHE A 114 -3.85 -6.83 12.85
N SER A 115 -2.67 -6.29 13.11
CA SER A 115 -2.17 -6.12 14.47
C SER A 115 -2.93 -4.98 15.15
N CYS A 116 -3.33 -5.15 16.40
CA CYS A 116 -4.14 -4.17 17.11
C CYS A 116 -3.89 -4.14 18.63
N GLU A 117 -4.46 -3.13 19.26
CA GLU A 117 -4.53 -2.95 20.71
C GLU A 117 -5.99 -2.75 21.12
N ALA A 118 -6.43 -3.37 22.22
CA ALA A 118 -7.79 -3.19 22.72
C ALA A 118 -7.94 -1.81 23.38
N ILE A 119 -9.03 -1.12 23.05
CA ILE A 119 -9.30 0.25 23.53
C ILE A 119 -10.67 0.32 24.22
N GLU A 120 -10.86 1.29 25.09
CA GLU A 120 -12.12 1.45 25.83
C GLU A 120 -13.29 1.80 24.90
N THR A 121 -13.05 2.70 23.94
CA THR A 121 -14.05 3.21 23.01
C THR A 121 -13.38 3.66 21.74
N ALA A 122 -13.96 3.29 20.59
CA ALA A 122 -13.53 3.80 19.29
C ALA A 122 -14.37 5.02 18.90
N PRO A 123 -13.77 6.12 18.39
CA PRO A 123 -14.53 7.13 17.66
C PRO A 123 -15.14 6.54 16.38
N SER A 124 -16.17 7.18 15.86
CA SER A 124 -16.69 6.85 14.54
C SER A 124 -15.63 7.05 13.45
N ILE A 125 -15.76 6.35 12.33
CA ILE A 125 -14.82 6.49 11.19
C ILE A 125 -14.79 7.94 10.68
N SER A 126 -15.94 8.63 10.67
CA SER A 126 -16.04 10.04 10.27
C SER A 126 -15.28 10.98 11.21
N GLU A 127 -15.27 10.72 12.51
CA GLU A 127 -14.56 11.54 13.50
C GLU A 127 -13.04 11.40 13.39
N GLN A 128 -12.55 10.32 12.78
CA GLN A 128 -11.12 10.09 12.55
C GLN A 128 -10.59 10.83 11.31
N GLY A 129 -11.46 11.40 10.49
CA GLY A 129 -11.10 12.31 9.40
C GLY A 129 -10.02 11.75 8.47
N ASN A 130 -8.92 12.47 8.30
CA ASN A 130 -7.82 12.08 7.41
C ASN A 130 -7.01 10.88 7.90
N ALA A 131 -7.27 10.34 9.11
CA ALA A 131 -6.60 9.13 9.57
C ALA A 131 -6.91 7.90 8.70
N ILE A 132 -7.91 7.97 7.81
CA ILE A 132 -8.17 6.91 6.82
C ILE A 132 -7.25 7.00 5.59
N ASN A 133 -6.57 8.12 5.35
CA ASN A 133 -5.75 8.32 4.15
C ASN A 133 -4.37 7.68 4.34
N LYS A 134 -4.20 6.40 3.96
CA LYS A 134 -3.01 5.61 4.33
C LYS A 134 -2.16 5.12 3.17
N PHE A 135 -2.77 4.90 2.02
CA PHE A 135 -2.07 4.35 0.86
C PHE A 135 -2.35 5.20 -0.38
N PHE A 136 -1.44 5.17 -1.33
CA PHE A 136 -1.63 5.74 -2.66
C PHE A 136 -1.19 4.69 -3.67
N GLY A 137 -2.13 4.03 -4.32
CA GLY A 137 -1.82 3.06 -5.37
C GLY A 137 -1.32 3.72 -6.65
N LEU A 138 -0.35 3.08 -7.31
CA LEU A 138 0.11 3.45 -8.66
C LEU A 138 -0.32 2.44 -9.73
N GLY A 139 -1.04 1.39 -9.33
CA GLY A 139 -1.46 0.29 -10.19
C GLY A 139 -0.32 -0.68 -10.53
N SER A 140 -0.51 -1.39 -11.64
CA SER A 140 0.49 -2.25 -12.24
C SER A 140 0.54 -2.03 -13.75
N VAL A 141 1.68 -2.31 -14.37
CA VAL A 141 1.89 -2.23 -15.81
C VAL A 141 2.67 -3.44 -16.31
N SER A 142 2.20 -4.04 -17.40
CA SER A 142 2.91 -5.09 -18.11
C SER A 142 3.77 -4.48 -19.20
N LEU A 143 5.09 -4.65 -19.08
CA LEU A 143 6.08 -4.10 -20.00
C LEU A 143 6.59 -5.22 -20.91
N ALA A 144 6.27 -5.14 -22.20
CA ALA A 144 6.84 -6.04 -23.20
C ALA A 144 8.38 -5.97 -23.22
N THR A 145 9.01 -6.98 -23.83
CA THR A 145 10.46 -7.06 -24.02
C THR A 145 11.03 -5.74 -24.54
N THR A 146 12.03 -5.17 -23.86
CA THR A 146 12.67 -3.91 -24.23
C THR A 146 11.74 -2.68 -24.28
N ALA A 147 10.50 -2.76 -23.80
CA ALA A 147 9.54 -1.66 -23.86
C ALA A 147 9.70 -0.69 -22.69
N SER A 148 9.26 0.55 -22.90
CA SER A 148 9.04 1.52 -21.84
C SER A 148 7.54 1.61 -21.53
N GLY A 149 7.22 2.01 -20.31
CA GLY A 149 5.85 2.25 -19.88
C GLY A 149 5.82 3.07 -18.60
N THR A 150 4.62 3.30 -18.09
CA THR A 150 4.41 4.14 -16.92
C THR A 150 3.40 3.53 -15.97
N LEU A 151 3.66 3.69 -14.66
CA LEU A 151 2.63 3.64 -13.64
C LEU A 151 2.11 5.07 -13.44
N THR A 152 0.80 5.29 -13.51
CA THR A 152 0.21 6.63 -13.32
C THR A 152 -1.05 6.51 -12.49
N ALA A 153 -1.19 7.38 -11.49
CA ALA A 153 -2.40 7.48 -10.69
C ALA A 153 -2.72 8.93 -10.34
N GLN A 154 -4.00 9.20 -10.12
CA GLN A 154 -4.53 10.49 -9.70
C GLN A 154 -4.98 10.45 -8.24
N ALA A 155 -4.66 11.50 -7.48
CA ALA A 155 -5.13 11.66 -6.12
C ALA A 155 -6.65 11.89 -6.09
N LEU A 156 -7.40 11.04 -5.37
CA LEU A 156 -8.81 11.24 -5.06
C LEU A 156 -9.01 12.14 -3.84
N ARG A 157 -8.01 12.20 -2.95
CA ARG A 157 -8.03 12.95 -1.70
C ARG A 157 -6.70 13.65 -1.46
N ASN A 158 -6.76 14.77 -0.74
CA ASN A 158 -5.55 15.42 -0.22
C ASN A 158 -4.82 14.47 0.74
N CYS A 159 -3.53 14.27 0.52
CA CYS A 159 -2.66 13.47 1.36
C CYS A 159 -1.20 13.93 1.22
N ARG A 160 -0.31 13.41 2.07
CA ARG A 160 1.12 13.60 1.95
C ARG A 160 1.77 12.28 1.58
N LEU A 161 2.36 12.22 0.40
CA LEU A 161 3.12 11.08 -0.10
C LEU A 161 4.39 10.90 0.75
N LYS A 162 4.66 9.66 1.16
CA LYS A 162 5.83 9.30 1.97
C LYS A 162 6.73 8.34 1.20
N ASP A 163 6.77 7.08 1.61
CA ASP A 163 7.75 6.13 1.12
C ASP A 163 7.17 5.44 -0.12
N LEU A 164 7.94 5.47 -1.21
CA LEU A 164 7.59 4.82 -2.46
C LEU A 164 8.02 3.36 -2.41
N VAL A 165 7.11 2.47 -2.80
CA VAL A 165 7.38 1.05 -3.00
C VAL A 165 7.08 0.71 -4.44
N LEU A 166 8.08 0.14 -5.11
CA LEU A 166 7.96 -0.41 -6.46
C LEU A 166 8.40 -1.88 -6.41
N ALA A 167 7.70 -2.73 -7.15
CA ALA A 167 8.01 -4.15 -7.16
C ALA A 167 7.83 -4.74 -8.56
N CYS A 168 8.75 -5.64 -8.93
CA CYS A 168 8.56 -6.53 -10.07
C CYS A 168 7.86 -7.80 -9.58
N HIS A 169 6.79 -8.19 -10.26
CA HIS A 169 6.03 -9.40 -9.90
C HIS A 169 6.87 -10.67 -10.07
N THR A 170 7.91 -10.62 -10.91
CA THR A 170 8.99 -11.62 -10.95
C THR A 170 10.19 -11.07 -10.20
N ALA A 171 10.22 -11.24 -8.88
CA ALA A 171 11.21 -10.60 -8.00
C ALA A 171 12.69 -10.91 -8.37
N SER A 172 12.99 -12.06 -8.98
CA SER A 172 14.36 -12.38 -9.44
C SER A 172 14.84 -11.52 -10.61
N GLU A 173 13.93 -10.84 -11.32
CA GLU A 173 14.20 -10.04 -12.52
C GLU A 173 14.12 -8.53 -12.27
N SER A 174 13.95 -8.09 -11.02
CA SER A 174 13.80 -6.67 -10.70
C SER A 174 15.00 -5.82 -11.12
N SER A 175 16.24 -6.36 -11.05
CA SER A 175 17.44 -5.71 -11.60
C SER A 175 17.37 -5.35 -13.09
N LYS A 176 16.42 -5.94 -13.84
CA LYS A 176 16.21 -5.70 -15.28
C LYS A 176 15.21 -4.60 -15.56
N ILE A 177 14.60 -4.01 -14.53
CA ILE A 177 13.74 -2.84 -14.67
C ILE A 177 14.52 -1.60 -14.29
N ASP A 178 14.57 -0.63 -15.19
CA ASP A 178 15.08 0.69 -14.90
C ASP A 178 13.92 1.65 -14.63
N VAL A 179 14.02 2.41 -13.55
CA VAL A 179 13.22 3.59 -13.27
C VAL A 179 13.91 4.78 -13.89
N THR A 180 13.28 5.36 -14.92
CA THR A 180 13.87 6.45 -15.71
C THR A 180 13.45 7.81 -15.21
N ASP A 181 12.28 7.91 -14.57
CA ASP A 181 11.80 9.14 -13.94
C ASP A 181 10.70 8.86 -12.90
N ILE A 182 10.58 9.74 -11.92
CA ILE A 182 9.43 9.82 -11.02
C ILE A 182 8.96 11.26 -11.04
N THR A 183 7.76 11.49 -11.55
CA THR A 183 7.14 12.81 -11.65
C THR A 183 5.99 12.93 -10.67
N ILE A 184 6.02 13.96 -9.83
CA ILE A 184 4.98 14.28 -8.84
C ILE A 184 4.52 15.71 -9.12
N LYS A 185 3.21 15.92 -9.32
CA LYS A 185 2.65 17.25 -9.62
C LYS A 185 3.31 17.89 -10.86
N GLY A 186 3.63 17.07 -11.86
CA GLY A 186 4.30 17.51 -13.09
C GLY A 186 5.77 17.88 -12.94
N ARG A 187 6.42 17.57 -11.81
CA ARG A 187 7.85 17.80 -11.59
C ARG A 187 8.58 16.49 -11.33
N SER A 188 9.67 16.26 -12.06
CA SER A 188 10.59 15.16 -11.77
C SER A 188 11.24 15.37 -10.39
N ILE A 189 11.37 14.29 -9.62
CA ILE A 189 12.15 14.27 -8.38
C ILE A 189 13.59 13.76 -8.60
N PHE A 190 13.95 13.37 -9.83
CA PHE A 190 15.32 13.02 -10.18
C PHE A 190 16.16 14.28 -10.37
N SER A 191 17.40 14.25 -9.87
CA SER A 191 18.39 15.33 -10.04
C SER A 191 19.61 14.90 -10.87
N GLY A 192 19.51 13.75 -11.55
CA GLY A 192 20.55 13.21 -12.44
C GLY A 192 20.55 13.86 -13.82
N GLN A 193 21.49 13.46 -14.67
CA GLN A 193 21.55 13.89 -16.07
C GLN A 193 20.57 13.10 -16.94
N SER A 194 20.25 13.64 -18.11
CA SER A 194 19.41 12.93 -19.08
C SER A 194 20.07 11.62 -19.50
N GLY A 195 19.35 10.51 -19.38
CA GLY A 195 19.85 9.17 -19.68
C GLY A 195 20.34 8.40 -18.46
N ASP A 196 20.49 9.06 -17.30
CA ASP A 196 20.71 8.35 -16.04
C ASP A 196 19.44 7.58 -15.66
N VAL A 197 19.63 6.38 -15.11
CA VAL A 197 18.57 5.49 -14.68
C VAL A 197 18.85 4.94 -13.30
N VAL A 198 17.80 4.58 -12.59
CA VAL A 198 17.90 3.88 -11.31
C VAL A 198 17.33 2.48 -11.48
N SER A 199 18.14 1.45 -11.27
CA SER A 199 17.60 0.07 -11.27
C SER A 199 16.55 -0.07 -10.17
N LEU A 200 15.46 -0.79 -10.45
CA LEU A 200 14.39 -1.04 -9.50
C LEU A 200 14.92 -1.66 -8.18
N ASP A 201 15.96 -2.49 -8.24
CA ASP A 201 16.61 -3.09 -7.05
C ASP A 201 17.22 -2.05 -6.11
N ALA A 202 17.74 -0.95 -6.66
CA ALA A 202 18.27 0.15 -5.86
C ALA A 202 17.14 0.90 -5.13
N LEU A 203 15.90 0.76 -5.59
CA LEU A 203 14.72 1.31 -4.96
C LEU A 203 13.90 0.31 -4.14
N GLN A 204 14.34 -0.95 -4.06
CA GLN A 204 13.66 -1.95 -3.23
C GLN A 204 13.74 -1.59 -1.74
N THR A 205 12.71 -2.01 -1.01
CA THR A 205 12.50 -1.66 0.40
C THR A 205 13.65 -2.10 1.30
N ASP A 206 14.22 -3.26 1.03
CA ASP A 206 15.33 -3.84 1.80
C ASP A 206 16.63 -3.03 1.65
N THR A 207 16.82 -2.42 0.47
CA THR A 207 18.02 -1.66 0.10
C THR A 207 18.01 -0.25 0.73
N GLN A 208 16.83 0.33 0.96
CA GLN A 208 16.68 1.74 1.32
C GLN A 208 16.66 2.05 2.83
N ALA A 209 16.72 1.02 3.69
CA ALA A 209 16.90 1.13 5.15
C ALA A 209 16.30 2.41 5.80
N PHE A 210 14.97 2.58 5.71
CA PHE A 210 14.20 3.68 6.34
C PHE A 210 14.50 5.13 5.88
N THR A 211 15.23 5.36 4.78
CA THR A 211 15.82 6.69 4.51
C THR A 211 15.20 7.45 3.32
N VAL A 212 14.30 6.84 2.52
CA VAL A 212 13.74 7.49 1.31
C VAL A 212 12.25 7.84 1.52
N SER A 213 12.01 9.00 2.14
CA SER A 213 10.68 9.62 2.20
C SER A 213 10.59 10.75 1.19
N ILE A 214 9.62 10.67 0.27
CA ILE A 214 9.33 11.74 -0.70
C ILE A 214 8.78 13.00 0.01
N ASP A 215 8.04 12.80 1.10
CA ASP A 215 7.46 13.83 1.96
C ASP A 215 6.76 14.98 1.21
N THR A 216 5.99 14.66 0.17
CA THR A 216 5.39 15.65 -0.73
C THR A 216 3.87 15.71 -0.58
N PRO A 217 3.28 16.88 -0.25
CA PRO A 217 1.83 17.05 -0.22
C PRO A 217 1.23 17.05 -1.63
N ILE A 218 0.22 16.21 -1.84
CA ILE A 218 -0.56 16.11 -3.07
C ILE A 218 -2.03 16.44 -2.80
N GLN A 219 -2.64 17.19 -3.71
CA GLN A 219 -4.04 17.60 -3.68
C GLN A 219 -4.87 16.72 -4.60
N THR A 220 -6.17 16.65 -4.32
CA THR A 220 -7.12 15.97 -5.22
C THR A 220 -6.92 16.42 -6.68
N ASN A 221 -6.95 15.46 -7.59
CA ASN A 221 -6.71 15.56 -9.03
C ASN A 221 -5.26 15.73 -9.48
N GLU A 222 -4.29 15.92 -8.57
CA GLU A 222 -2.88 15.90 -8.95
C GLU A 222 -2.39 14.46 -9.20
N THR A 223 -1.36 14.31 -10.02
CA THR A 223 -0.90 13.01 -10.52
C THR A 223 0.51 12.66 -10.03
N VAL A 224 0.73 11.36 -9.90
CA VAL A 224 2.04 10.74 -9.74
C VAL A 224 2.27 9.80 -10.92
N THR A 225 3.44 9.92 -11.55
CA THR A 225 3.83 9.07 -12.68
C THR A 225 5.23 8.51 -12.43
N VAL A 226 5.39 7.20 -12.56
CA VAL A 226 6.69 6.52 -12.53
C VAL A 226 6.96 5.96 -13.93
N SER A 227 8.05 6.41 -14.54
CA SER A 227 8.46 5.97 -15.87
C SER A 227 9.46 4.82 -15.76
N LEU A 228 9.23 3.78 -16.55
CA LEU A 228 9.92 2.50 -16.44
C LEU A 228 10.44 2.04 -17.81
N LYS A 229 11.53 1.27 -17.78
CA LYS A 229 12.07 0.55 -18.94
C LYS A 229 12.32 -0.91 -18.54
N ASN A 230 11.77 -1.83 -19.32
CA ASN A 230 12.09 -3.24 -19.20
C ASN A 230 13.31 -3.55 -20.08
N ASN A 231 14.42 -3.99 -19.47
CA ASN A 231 15.62 -4.44 -20.17
C ASN A 231 15.75 -5.97 -20.22
N HIS A 232 14.74 -6.69 -19.74
CA HIS A 232 14.65 -8.14 -19.83
C HIS A 232 14.17 -8.58 -21.23
N SER A 233 14.53 -9.80 -21.61
CA SER A 233 14.16 -10.41 -22.90
C SER A 233 12.70 -10.89 -22.97
N GLY A 234 11.99 -10.90 -21.85
CA GLY A 234 10.58 -11.25 -21.72
C GLY A 234 9.72 -10.13 -21.15
N THR A 235 8.40 -10.34 -21.12
CA THR A 235 7.46 -9.41 -20.50
C THR A 235 7.60 -9.46 -18.98
N LEU A 236 7.70 -8.30 -18.34
CA LEU A 236 7.72 -8.16 -16.89
C LEU A 236 6.57 -7.26 -16.43
N VAL A 237 5.96 -7.61 -15.30
CA VAL A 237 4.94 -6.78 -14.66
C VAL A 237 5.58 -6.05 -13.48
N VAL A 238 5.33 -4.74 -13.43
CA VAL A 238 5.79 -3.86 -12.36
C VAL A 238 4.57 -3.21 -11.72
N SER A 239 4.54 -3.15 -10.40
CA SER A 239 3.51 -2.43 -9.64
C SER A 239 4.13 -1.43 -8.68
N GLY A 240 3.33 -0.47 -8.23
CA GLY A 240 3.79 0.52 -7.29
C GLY A 240 2.72 1.03 -6.33
N GLY A 241 3.17 1.71 -5.31
CA GLY A 241 2.32 2.52 -4.43
C GLY A 241 3.16 3.25 -3.39
N LEU A 242 2.50 4.09 -2.60
CA LEU A 242 3.13 4.88 -1.56
C LEU A 242 2.35 4.78 -0.26
N TYR A 243 3.06 4.93 0.87
CA TYR A 243 2.40 5.27 2.13
C TYR A 243 2.01 6.76 2.15
N CYS A 244 0.95 7.06 2.89
CA CYS A 244 0.42 8.41 3.06
C CYS A 244 0.25 8.79 4.53
N GLU A 245 0.30 10.11 4.78
CA GLU A 245 -0.10 10.76 6.04
C GLU A 245 -0.96 12.01 5.79
#